data_AF-A0A1H9RT48-F1
#
_entry.id   AF-A0A1H9RT48-F1
#
_cell.length_a   1.000
_cell.length_b   1.000
_cell.length_c   1.000
_cell.angle_alpha   90.00
_cell.angle_beta   90.00
_cell.angle_gamma   90.00
#
_symmetry.space_group_name_H-M   'P 1'
#
loop_
_entity.id
_entity.type
_entity.pdbx_description
1 polymer ?
#
loop_
_entity_poly.entity_id
_entity_poly.type
_entity_poly.pdbx_seq_one_letter_code
_entity_poly.pdbx_strand_id
1 'polypeptide(L)'
;MPNGQMKSIDIQIAPDDLKALKKSHYMLCFAKKVNDTYNVVWQSAEDYLVDNTFSWQPLYELFGSNDFKGNDWVHTATNKVPIGLGYEAVLSEEGLLGDASSGGPATGITLVNHYGSIHPGLSAYSTGVDGQGKTTPIYVAETPIVPGSDVLTPMEVVQVWFEQDITTSTMFSSARSNAVEIDLTDDNTATRLYSNGGWSTPRSRVLYTDPTTILTIIAALTGAILLQDLVSKITSKLTGVYRDVKVDVSTMGGNTVKIEYREQPGLTGARLDQVRVLLLGKLAVDQLTEFTLESFAQLGVGYKTLNATTD
;
A
#
# COMPACT_ATOMS: atom_id res chain seq x y z
N MET A 1 16.06 -5.39 5.05
CA MET A 1 14.65 -5.30 4.58
C MET A 1 14.60 -4.24 3.51
N PRO A 2 13.84 -4.38 2.40
CA PRO A 2 13.81 -3.34 1.38
C PRO A 2 13.07 -2.11 1.95
N ASN A 3 13.85 -1.13 2.39
CA ASN A 3 13.35 0.17 2.84
C ASN A 3 12.59 0.84 1.67
N GLY A 4 11.35 1.28 1.93
CA GLY A 4 10.59 2.16 1.03
C GLY A 4 9.54 1.49 0.13
N GLN A 5 9.23 0.20 0.28
CA GLN A 5 8.12 -0.41 -0.45
C GLN A 5 6.77 -0.02 0.15
N MET A 6 5.85 0.42 -0.71
CA MET A 6 4.46 0.69 -0.36
C MET A 6 3.77 -0.63 0.00
N LYS A 7 3.00 -0.62 1.09
CA LYS A 7 2.15 -1.73 1.51
C LYS A 7 0.69 -1.37 1.30
N SER A 8 -0.15 -2.36 1.02
CA SER A 8 -1.59 -2.13 0.79
C SER A 8 -2.45 -3.28 1.29
N ILE A 9 -3.62 -2.95 1.83
CA ILE A 9 -4.65 -3.90 2.24
C ILE A 9 -5.95 -3.54 1.52
N ASP A 10 -6.52 -4.51 0.82
CA ASP A 10 -7.85 -4.41 0.22
C ASP A 10 -8.88 -5.08 1.13
N ILE A 11 -9.85 -4.31 1.59
CA ILE A 11 -10.97 -4.76 2.43
C ILE A 11 -12.24 -4.82 1.59
N GLN A 12 -12.73 -6.03 1.42
CA GLN A 12 -14.00 -6.32 0.76
C GLN A 12 -15.08 -6.59 1.80
N ILE A 13 -16.27 -6.08 1.57
CA ILE A 13 -17.40 -6.23 2.48
C ILE A 13 -18.60 -6.74 1.69
N ALA A 14 -19.16 -7.88 2.11
CA ALA A 14 -20.35 -8.41 1.45
C ALA A 14 -21.51 -7.40 1.55
N PRO A 15 -22.35 -7.26 0.49
CA PRO A 15 -23.36 -6.19 0.43
C PRO A 15 -24.34 -6.15 1.60
N ASP A 16 -24.73 -7.30 2.14
CA ASP A 16 -25.66 -7.37 3.27
C ASP A 16 -24.98 -7.01 4.60
N ASP A 17 -23.73 -7.42 4.80
CA ASP A 17 -22.91 -6.98 5.93
C ASP A 17 -22.66 -5.46 5.87
N LEU A 18 -22.35 -4.90 4.69
CA LEU A 18 -22.15 -3.47 4.49
C LEU A 18 -23.37 -2.67 4.95
N LYS A 19 -24.58 -3.07 4.53
CA LYS A 19 -25.84 -2.41 4.94
C LYS A 19 -26.02 -2.47 6.46
N ALA A 20 -25.76 -3.63 7.06
CA ALA A 20 -25.90 -3.81 8.51
C ALA A 20 -24.91 -2.94 9.29
N LEU A 21 -23.63 -2.96 8.92
CA LEU A 21 -22.57 -2.16 9.54
C LEU A 21 -22.87 -0.66 9.46
N LYS A 22 -23.26 -0.16 8.28
CA LYS A 22 -23.63 1.25 8.06
C LYS A 22 -24.84 1.67 8.88
N LYS A 23 -25.89 0.84 8.90
CA LYS A 23 -27.11 1.11 9.69
C LYS A 23 -26.81 1.20 11.19
N SER A 24 -25.81 0.47 11.64
CA SER A 24 -25.37 0.45 13.03
C SER A 24 -24.16 1.36 13.30
N HIS A 25 -23.80 2.31 12.42
CA HIS A 25 -22.72 3.27 12.65
C HIS A 25 -21.35 2.62 12.99
N TYR A 26 -21.09 1.42 12.46
CA TYR A 26 -19.76 0.81 12.57
C TYR A 26 -18.78 1.52 11.66
N MET A 27 -17.57 1.73 12.16
CA MET A 27 -16.44 2.32 11.46
C MET A 27 -15.44 1.23 11.07
N LEU A 28 -14.85 1.33 9.88
CA LEU A 28 -13.76 0.45 9.46
C LEU A 28 -12.45 0.95 10.09
N CYS A 29 -11.83 0.11 10.92
CA CYS A 29 -10.72 0.49 11.78
C CYS A 29 -9.44 -0.27 11.43
N PHE A 30 -8.30 0.42 11.55
CA PHE A 30 -6.96 -0.11 11.32
C PHE A 30 -6.05 0.26 12.48
N ALA A 31 -5.17 -0.66 12.90
CA ALA A 31 -4.08 -0.40 13.84
C ALA A 31 -2.80 -1.11 13.37
N LYS A 32 -1.65 -0.43 13.47
CA LYS A 32 -0.34 -1.02 13.11
C LYS A 32 0.36 -1.52 14.36
N LYS A 33 1.02 -2.67 14.25
CA LYS A 33 1.74 -3.29 15.36
C LYS A 33 3.08 -2.59 15.59
N VAL A 34 3.36 -2.25 16.84
CA VAL A 34 4.66 -1.73 17.28
C VAL A 34 5.02 -2.44 18.58
N ASN A 35 6.23 -3.00 18.68
CA ASN A 35 6.68 -3.79 19.84
C ASN A 35 5.65 -4.89 20.23
N ASP A 36 5.24 -5.67 19.23
CA ASP A 36 4.23 -6.73 19.35
C ASP A 36 2.84 -6.30 19.87
N THR A 37 2.55 -5.00 19.92
CA THR A 37 1.35 -4.44 20.53
C THR A 37 0.56 -3.58 19.54
N TYR A 38 -0.78 -3.60 19.68
CA TYR A 38 -1.70 -2.65 19.07
C TYR A 38 -2.31 -1.82 20.19
N ASN A 39 -2.12 -0.51 20.17
CA ASN A 39 -2.70 0.34 21.21
C ASN A 39 -3.16 1.72 20.75
N VAL A 40 -3.16 1.98 19.44
CA VAL A 40 -3.73 3.19 18.85
C VAL A 40 -4.49 2.83 17.58
N VAL A 41 -5.69 3.39 17.42
CA VAL A 41 -6.45 3.33 16.17
C VAL A 41 -5.75 4.22 15.16
N TRP A 42 -5.06 3.62 14.20
CA TRP A 42 -4.30 4.34 13.19
C TRP A 42 -5.21 5.08 12.21
N GLN A 43 -6.31 4.43 11.81
CA GLN A 43 -7.37 5.03 11.02
C GLN A 43 -8.72 4.44 11.44
N SER A 44 -9.74 5.30 11.52
CA SER A 44 -11.15 4.94 11.57
C SER A 44 -11.87 5.67 10.43
N ALA A 45 -12.65 4.95 9.63
CA ALA A 45 -13.38 5.48 8.49
C ALA A 45 -14.88 5.20 8.57
N GLU A 46 -15.71 6.23 8.35
CA GLU A 46 -17.18 6.10 8.31
C GLU A 46 -17.67 5.81 6.89
N ASP A 47 -16.95 6.30 5.89
CA ASP A 47 -17.35 6.41 4.48
C ASP A 47 -16.87 5.23 3.60
N TYR A 48 -16.44 4.13 4.23
CA TYR A 48 -16.03 2.89 3.53
C TYR A 48 -17.13 2.32 2.61
N LEU A 49 -16.72 1.71 1.51
CA LEU A 49 -17.59 1.14 0.48
C LEU A 49 -17.51 -0.40 0.49
N VAL A 50 -18.01 -1.05 -0.56
CA VAL A 50 -17.89 -2.51 -0.75
C VAL A 50 -16.43 -2.92 -0.88
N ASP A 51 -15.64 -2.13 -1.60
CA ASP A 51 -14.20 -2.32 -1.79
C ASP A 51 -13.47 -1.09 -1.25
N ASN A 52 -12.45 -1.33 -0.43
CA ASN A 52 -11.70 -0.29 0.25
C ASN A 52 -10.22 -0.62 0.20
N THR A 53 -9.40 0.36 -0.15
CA THR A 53 -7.95 0.19 -0.13
C THR A 53 -7.35 1.10 0.94
N PHE A 54 -6.57 0.50 1.83
CA PHE A 54 -5.77 1.20 2.81
C PHE A 54 -4.30 0.91 2.53
N SER A 55 -3.46 1.95 2.47
CA SER A 55 -2.05 1.77 2.10
C SER A 55 -1.11 2.65 2.90
N TRP A 56 0.15 2.28 2.97
CA TRP A 56 1.15 3.06 3.71
C TRP A 56 2.56 2.89 3.16
N GLN A 57 3.42 3.80 3.60
CA GLN A 57 4.87 3.78 3.37
C GLN A 57 5.57 3.87 4.73
N PRO A 58 6.81 3.37 4.86
CA PRO A 58 7.57 3.43 6.11
C PRO A 58 8.14 4.83 6.37
N LEU A 59 7.26 5.84 6.40
CA LEU A 59 7.54 7.22 6.74
C LEU A 59 6.99 7.47 8.14
N TYR A 60 7.88 7.72 9.10
CA TYR A 60 7.53 7.80 10.51
C TYR A 60 7.86 9.17 11.11
N GLU A 61 7.12 9.54 12.15
CA GLU A 61 7.44 10.67 13.02
C GLU A 61 7.46 10.20 14.48
N LEU A 62 8.56 10.49 15.18
CA LEU A 62 8.69 10.26 16.61
C LEU A 62 8.05 11.42 17.38
N PHE A 63 7.40 11.10 18.50
CA PHE A 63 6.90 12.09 19.45
C PHE A 63 6.93 11.54 20.87
N GLY A 64 6.76 12.41 21.87
CA GLY A 64 6.46 12.04 23.26
C GLY A 64 5.04 12.44 23.64
N SER A 65 4.40 11.64 24.50
CA SER A 65 3.12 11.95 25.14
C SER A 65 3.26 11.97 26.66
N ASN A 66 2.45 12.77 27.34
CA ASN A 66 2.47 12.84 28.81
C ASN A 66 1.67 11.72 29.47
N ASP A 67 0.78 11.06 28.72
CA ASP A 67 -0.12 10.06 29.25
C ASP A 67 -0.45 8.96 28.24
N PHE A 68 -0.87 7.82 28.77
CA PHE A 68 -1.54 6.78 28.02
C PHE A 68 -2.83 6.43 28.76
N LYS A 69 -3.96 6.56 28.06
CA LYS A 69 -5.28 6.27 28.64
C LYS A 69 -6.20 5.67 27.58
N GLY A 70 -6.63 4.44 27.81
CA GLY A 70 -7.57 3.76 26.92
C GLY A 70 -8.87 4.54 26.74
N ASN A 71 -9.39 4.52 25.51
CA ASN A 71 -10.55 5.27 25.03
C ASN A 71 -10.38 6.79 25.04
N ASP A 72 -9.15 7.29 25.23
CA ASP A 72 -8.81 8.70 25.06
C ASP A 72 -7.98 8.90 23.79
N TRP A 73 -7.84 10.14 23.35
CA TRP A 73 -7.12 10.46 22.11
C TRP A 73 -5.63 10.63 22.40
N VAL A 74 -4.77 10.24 21.46
CA VAL A 74 -3.34 10.50 21.58
C VAL A 74 -3.08 12.01 21.61
N HIS A 75 -2.52 12.49 22.72
CA HIS A 75 -2.05 13.86 22.87
C HIS A 75 -0.53 13.91 22.73
N THR A 76 -0.03 14.54 21.66
CA THR A 76 1.41 14.76 21.50
C THR A 76 1.87 15.93 22.38
N ALA A 77 2.78 15.65 23.31
CA ALA A 77 3.31 16.62 24.26
C ALA A 77 4.59 17.31 23.77
N THR A 78 5.34 16.67 22.85
CA THR A 78 6.56 17.22 22.26
C THR A 78 6.31 17.75 20.85
N ASN A 79 7.31 18.39 20.24
CA ASN A 79 7.38 18.47 18.78
C ASN A 79 7.49 17.07 18.17
N LYS A 80 7.13 16.94 16.89
CA LYS A 80 7.30 15.71 16.12
C LYS A 80 8.58 15.78 15.28
N VAL A 81 9.29 14.67 15.15
CA VAL A 81 10.51 14.60 14.34
C VAL A 81 10.41 13.45 13.32
N PRO A 82 10.54 13.73 12.01
CA PRO A 82 10.67 12.68 11.00
C PRO A 82 11.84 11.77 11.30
N ILE A 83 11.63 10.47 11.28
CA ILE A 83 12.65 9.49 11.65
C ILE A 83 12.48 8.18 10.86
N GLY A 84 13.58 7.46 10.64
CA GLY A 84 13.60 6.17 9.95
C GLY A 84 14.12 5.04 10.83
N LEU A 85 13.97 3.80 10.37
CA LEU A 85 14.54 2.63 11.03
C LEU A 85 16.08 2.73 11.09
N GLY A 86 16.69 2.33 12.21
CA GLY A 86 18.13 2.48 12.46
C GLY A 86 18.54 3.84 13.03
N TYR A 87 17.59 4.75 13.22
CA TYR A 87 17.85 6.08 13.74
C TYR A 87 17.38 6.23 15.18
N GLU A 88 17.92 7.24 15.83
CA GLU A 88 17.56 7.70 17.16
C GLU A 88 17.29 9.21 17.15
N ALA A 89 16.54 9.70 18.11
CA ALA A 89 16.41 11.13 18.39
C ALA A 89 16.44 11.36 19.90
N VAL A 90 17.08 12.47 20.31
CA VAL A 90 17.24 12.84 21.71
C VAL A 90 16.13 13.81 22.11
N LEU A 91 15.38 13.47 23.16
CA LEU A 91 14.48 14.36 23.88
C LEU A 91 15.29 15.10 24.95
N SER A 92 15.47 16.41 24.77
CA SER A 92 16.29 17.24 25.66
C SER A 92 15.66 17.42 27.05
N GLU A 93 16.42 17.96 28.00
CA GLU A 93 15.93 18.31 29.36
C GLU A 93 14.78 19.34 29.33
N GLU A 94 14.64 20.10 28.24
CA GLU A 94 13.57 21.07 28.00
C GLU A 94 12.33 20.45 27.32
N GLY A 95 12.35 19.15 27.01
CA GLY A 95 11.22 18.46 26.36
C GLY A 95 11.13 18.67 24.85
N LEU A 96 12.25 19.02 24.20
CA LEU A 96 12.33 19.17 22.74
C LEU A 96 13.02 17.96 22.11
N LEU A 97 12.36 17.33 21.13
CA LEU A 97 12.99 16.30 20.30
C LEU A 97 13.93 16.98 19.30
N GLY A 98 15.20 16.60 19.34
CA GLY A 98 16.21 16.99 18.35
C GLY A 98 16.11 16.19 17.05
N ASP A 99 16.92 16.59 16.07
CA ASP A 99 16.97 15.91 14.77
C ASP A 99 17.38 14.44 14.90
N ALA A 100 16.89 13.61 13.98
CA ALA A 100 17.25 12.19 13.93
C ALA A 100 18.73 12.00 13.57
N SER A 101 19.42 11.14 14.31
CA SER A 101 20.81 10.71 14.05
C SER A 101 20.89 9.19 13.92
N SER A 102 21.93 8.68 13.25
CA SER A 102 22.20 7.24 13.22
C SER A 102 22.65 6.76 14.60
N GLY A 103 22.13 5.62 15.08
CA GLY A 103 22.54 5.05 16.38
C GLY A 103 21.65 3.92 16.88
N GLY A 104 20.39 3.88 16.41
CA GLY A 104 19.43 2.84 16.78
C GLY A 104 19.62 1.49 16.07
N PRO A 105 18.95 0.43 16.55
CA PRO A 105 18.90 -0.87 15.87
C PRO A 105 18.29 -0.77 14.47
N ALA A 106 18.77 -1.56 13.50
CA ALA A 106 18.35 -1.48 12.09
C ALA A 106 16.84 -1.67 11.84
N THR A 107 16.12 -2.29 12.76
CA THR A 107 14.67 -2.53 12.68
C THR A 107 13.86 -1.60 13.60
N GLY A 108 14.51 -0.72 14.35
CA GLY A 108 13.90 0.10 15.39
C GLY A 108 14.12 1.59 15.18
N ILE A 109 13.31 2.37 15.90
CA ILE A 109 13.39 3.82 16.04
C ILE A 109 13.62 4.08 17.53
N THR A 110 14.71 4.74 17.87
CA THR A 110 15.10 4.91 19.28
C THR A 110 14.76 6.31 19.78
N LEU A 111 14.08 6.42 20.91
CA LEU A 111 13.97 7.67 21.65
C LEU A 111 14.99 7.64 22.79
N VAL A 112 15.88 8.61 22.83
CA VAL A 112 16.82 8.84 23.94
C VAL A 112 16.28 9.97 24.80
N ASN A 113 15.84 9.66 26.01
CA ASN A 113 15.15 10.58 26.89
C ASN A 113 16.09 11.18 27.94
N HIS A 114 16.26 12.50 27.91
CA HIS A 114 16.90 13.27 28.98
C HIS A 114 15.91 14.16 29.76
N TYR A 115 14.64 14.23 29.35
CA TYR A 115 13.63 15.10 29.95
C TYR A 115 13.20 14.64 31.35
N GLY A 116 12.52 13.51 31.42
CA GLY A 116 11.74 13.10 32.58
C GLY A 116 10.77 11.98 32.23
N SER A 117 9.69 11.80 32.99
CA SER A 117 8.68 10.79 32.65
C SER A 117 7.96 11.15 31.34
N ILE A 118 8.02 10.28 30.32
CA ILE A 118 7.35 10.49 29.03
C ILE A 118 6.96 9.14 28.43
N HIS A 119 5.87 9.10 27.67
CA HIS A 119 5.46 7.95 26.85
C HIS A 119 5.98 8.14 25.42
N PRO A 120 6.98 7.36 24.96
CA PRO A 120 7.41 7.40 23.56
C PRO A 120 6.25 7.02 22.63
N GLY A 121 6.08 7.76 21.55
CA GLY A 121 5.03 7.53 20.57
C GLY A 121 5.54 7.61 19.14
N LEU A 122 4.85 6.91 18.25
CA LEU A 122 5.20 6.82 16.85
C LEU A 122 3.98 7.13 15.99
N SER A 123 4.14 8.02 15.01
CA SER A 123 3.17 8.24 13.94
C SER A 123 3.67 7.64 12.64
N ALA A 124 2.75 7.25 11.76
CA ALA A 124 3.08 6.75 10.43
C ALA A 124 2.16 7.35 9.36
N TYR A 125 2.73 7.56 8.19
CA TYR A 125 2.00 7.98 7.01
C TYR A 125 1.14 6.84 6.45
N SER A 126 -0.13 7.11 6.17
CA SER A 126 -1.01 6.22 5.41
C SER A 126 -1.84 7.00 4.40
N THR A 127 -2.33 6.31 3.38
CA THR A 127 -3.46 6.75 2.55
C THR A 127 -4.68 5.96 2.97
N GLY A 128 -5.67 6.68 3.48
CA GLY A 128 -6.92 6.12 3.96
C GLY A 128 -7.81 5.60 2.84
N VAL A 129 -8.89 4.91 3.23
CA VAL A 129 -9.94 4.47 2.30
C VAL A 129 -10.66 5.63 1.58
N ASP A 130 -10.55 6.85 2.12
CA ASP A 130 -10.98 8.13 1.52
C ASP A 130 -10.02 8.62 0.42
N GLY A 131 -8.90 7.91 0.19
CA GLY A 131 -7.83 8.29 -0.73
C GLY A 131 -6.93 9.40 -0.23
N GLN A 132 -7.09 9.88 1.02
CA GLN A 132 -6.30 10.98 1.56
C GLN A 132 -5.06 10.48 2.32
N GLY A 133 -3.91 11.09 2.02
CA GLY A 133 -2.66 10.85 2.74
C GLY A 133 -2.61 11.62 4.06
N LYS A 134 -2.36 10.94 5.18
CA LYS A 134 -2.28 11.53 6.53
C LYS A 134 -1.21 10.83 7.36
N THR A 135 -0.49 11.59 8.20
CA THR A 135 0.41 11.05 9.22
C THR A 135 -0.28 11.09 10.57
N THR A 136 -0.64 9.92 11.09
CA THR A 136 -1.38 9.78 12.35
C THR A 136 -0.66 8.83 13.32
N PRO A 137 -0.85 8.98 14.64
CA PRO A 137 -0.30 8.07 15.63
C PRO A 137 -0.66 6.61 15.36
N ILE A 138 0.32 5.72 15.47
CA ILE A 138 0.18 4.26 15.42
C ILE A 138 0.47 3.58 16.75
N TYR A 139 1.16 4.27 17.65
CA TYR A 139 1.58 3.72 18.92
C TYR A 139 1.90 4.81 19.94
N VAL A 140 1.63 4.52 21.21
CA VAL A 140 2.13 5.25 22.38
C VAL A 140 2.50 4.19 23.42
N ALA A 141 3.70 4.24 24.02
CA ALA A 141 4.08 3.28 25.05
C ALA A 141 3.08 3.36 26.22
N GLU A 142 2.57 2.22 26.72
CA GLU A 142 1.60 2.24 27.82
C GLU A 142 2.23 2.67 29.15
N THR A 143 3.51 2.32 29.34
CA THR A 143 4.30 2.73 30.51
C THR A 143 5.28 3.82 30.08
N PRO A 144 5.39 4.92 30.85
CA PRO A 144 6.36 5.96 30.52
C PRO A 144 7.78 5.47 30.81
N ILE A 145 8.74 6.01 30.08
CA ILE A 145 10.15 5.91 30.44
C ILE A 145 10.59 7.15 31.21
N VAL A 146 11.51 6.96 32.15
CA VAL A 146 12.29 8.03 32.80
C VAL A 146 13.55 8.30 31.97
N PRO A 147 14.50 9.17 32.39
CA PRO A 147 15.73 9.34 31.64
C PRO A 147 16.43 8.01 31.33
N GLY A 148 16.72 7.77 30.06
CA GLY A 148 17.02 6.46 29.51
C GLY A 148 16.70 6.40 28.02
N SER A 149 16.50 5.21 27.47
CA SER A 149 16.17 5.04 26.05
C SER A 149 15.16 3.93 25.85
N ASP A 150 14.31 4.08 24.84
CA ASP A 150 13.36 3.06 24.41
C ASP A 150 13.42 2.87 22.89
N VAL A 151 13.17 1.64 22.44
CA VAL A 151 13.23 1.26 21.03
C VAL A 151 11.83 0.88 20.57
N LEU A 152 11.33 1.62 19.59
CA LEU A 152 10.05 1.37 18.94
C LEU A 152 10.30 0.58 17.65
N THR A 153 9.76 -0.64 17.58
CA THR A 153 9.93 -1.55 16.45
C THR A 153 8.59 -1.66 15.71
N PRO A 154 8.32 -0.79 14.71
CA PRO A 154 7.13 -0.93 13.89
C PRO A 154 7.24 -2.17 13.01
N MET A 155 6.16 -2.94 12.94
CA MET A 155 6.07 -4.15 12.13
C MET A 155 5.12 -3.94 10.96
N GLU A 156 5.31 -4.69 9.88
CA GLU A 156 4.40 -4.69 8.73
C GLU A 156 3.17 -5.57 8.98
N VAL A 157 2.61 -5.49 10.19
CA VAL A 157 1.45 -6.25 10.64
C VAL A 157 0.35 -5.28 11.08
N VAL A 158 -0.85 -5.44 10.52
CA VAL A 158 -2.00 -4.55 10.77
C VAL A 158 -3.17 -5.35 11.30
N GLN A 159 -3.84 -4.83 12.31
CA GLN A 159 -5.13 -5.31 12.80
C GLN A 159 -6.26 -4.52 12.14
N VAL A 160 -7.27 -5.23 11.63
CA VAL A 160 -8.46 -4.64 10.98
C VAL A 160 -9.73 -5.13 11.68
N TRP A 161 -10.67 -4.23 11.96
CA TRP A 161 -11.94 -4.57 12.60
C TRP A 161 -13.03 -3.53 12.32
N PHE A 162 -14.25 -3.82 12.76
CA PHE A 162 -15.35 -2.86 12.78
C PHE A 162 -15.72 -2.51 14.22
N GLU A 163 -15.88 -1.22 14.52
CA GLU A 163 -16.29 -0.74 15.84
C GLU A 163 -17.14 0.53 15.74
N GLN A 164 -18.11 0.70 16.64
CA GLN A 164 -18.98 1.87 16.68
C GLN A 164 -18.29 3.03 17.41
N ASP A 165 -18.57 4.25 16.96
CA ASP A 165 -18.23 5.50 17.68
C ASP A 165 -16.73 5.67 18.03
N ILE A 166 -15.82 4.99 17.32
CA ILE A 166 -14.38 5.08 17.54
C ILE A 166 -13.70 5.99 16.51
N THR A 167 -12.73 6.77 16.95
CA THR A 167 -12.07 7.78 16.11
C THR A 167 -10.59 7.49 15.92
N THR A 168 -10.03 7.99 14.82
CA THR A 168 -8.59 7.93 14.56
C THR A 168 -7.80 8.56 15.70
N SER A 169 -6.69 7.93 16.09
CA SER A 169 -5.85 8.28 17.25
C SER A 169 -6.45 7.95 18.62
N THR A 170 -7.51 7.16 18.71
CA THR A 170 -7.99 6.64 20.00
C THR A 170 -7.02 5.58 20.53
N MET A 171 -6.58 5.72 21.78
CA MET A 171 -5.73 4.76 22.49
C MET A 171 -6.55 3.60 23.05
N PHE A 172 -5.97 2.41 23.14
CA PHE A 172 -6.62 1.24 23.74
C PHE A 172 -5.62 0.18 24.22
N SER A 173 -6.02 -0.63 25.19
CA SER A 173 -5.19 -1.73 25.73
C SER A 173 -5.90 -3.08 25.76
N SER A 174 -7.19 -3.11 25.40
CA SER A 174 -7.99 -4.33 25.33
C SER A 174 -8.06 -4.87 23.91
N ALA A 175 -8.14 -6.19 23.78
CA ALA A 175 -8.38 -6.85 22.50
C ALA A 175 -9.68 -6.35 21.85
N ARG A 176 -9.65 -6.16 20.53
CA ARG A 176 -10.81 -5.77 19.72
C ARG A 176 -11.60 -7.00 19.30
N SER A 177 -12.93 -6.95 19.43
CA SER A 177 -13.80 -8.05 19.06
C SER A 177 -13.80 -8.26 17.54
N ASN A 178 -13.75 -9.53 17.11
CA ASN A 178 -13.84 -9.91 15.70
C ASN A 178 -12.84 -9.14 14.81
N ALA A 179 -11.61 -8.96 15.29
CA ALA A 179 -10.53 -8.39 14.51
C ALA A 179 -9.80 -9.47 13.69
N VAL A 180 -9.22 -9.05 12.55
CA VAL A 180 -8.29 -9.88 11.77
C VAL A 180 -6.90 -9.25 11.78
N GLU A 181 -5.88 -10.09 12.01
CA GLU A 181 -4.49 -9.70 11.84
C GLU A 181 -4.04 -10.00 10.41
N ILE A 182 -3.34 -9.06 9.80
CA ILE A 182 -2.83 -9.13 8.43
C ILE A 182 -1.33 -8.84 8.48
N ASP A 183 -0.53 -9.89 8.27
CA ASP A 183 0.93 -9.80 8.23
C ASP A 183 1.39 -9.60 6.77
N LEU A 184 2.09 -8.48 6.54
CA LEU A 184 2.73 -8.07 5.29
C LEU A 184 4.25 -7.94 5.48
N THR A 185 4.85 -8.68 6.41
CA THR A 185 6.31 -8.71 6.61
C THR A 185 7.00 -9.20 5.34
N ASP A 186 6.51 -10.28 4.75
CA ASP A 186 7.07 -10.90 3.55
C ASP A 186 6.30 -10.56 2.25
N ASP A 187 5.12 -9.94 2.36
CA ASP A 187 4.23 -9.58 1.25
C ASP A 187 4.03 -8.07 1.16
N ASN A 188 3.64 -7.55 -0.02
CA ASN A 188 3.34 -6.12 -0.16
C ASN A 188 1.83 -5.81 -0.15
N THR A 189 1.01 -6.81 -0.43
CA THR A 189 -0.43 -6.65 -0.52
C THR A 189 -1.17 -7.82 0.11
N ALA A 190 -2.35 -7.54 0.66
CA ALA A 190 -3.27 -8.58 1.10
C ALA A 190 -4.72 -8.15 0.85
N THR A 191 -5.58 -9.14 0.67
CA THR A 191 -7.03 -8.94 0.59
C THR A 191 -7.71 -9.67 1.74
N ARG A 192 -8.74 -9.04 2.33
CA ARG A 192 -9.65 -9.67 3.29
C ARG A 192 -11.10 -9.40 2.89
N LEU A 193 -11.94 -10.41 3.09
CA LEU A 193 -13.38 -10.35 2.89
C LEU A 193 -14.07 -10.46 4.24
N TYR A 194 -14.90 -9.47 4.56
CA TYR A 194 -15.86 -9.52 5.64
C TYR A 194 -17.22 -10.00 5.10
N SER A 195 -17.66 -11.17 5.51
CA SER A 195 -18.93 -11.75 5.08
C SER A 195 -19.54 -12.63 6.16
N ASN A 196 -20.87 -12.54 6.32
CA ASN A 196 -21.63 -13.25 7.34
C ASN A 196 -21.07 -12.99 8.75
N GLY A 197 -20.70 -11.73 9.03
CA GLY A 197 -20.12 -11.32 10.31
C GLY A 197 -18.72 -11.85 10.61
N GLY A 198 -18.00 -12.42 9.64
CA GLY A 198 -16.66 -13.00 9.87
C GLY A 198 -15.64 -12.59 8.81
N TRP A 199 -14.36 -12.62 9.19
CA TRP A 199 -13.25 -12.41 8.28
C TRP A 199 -12.84 -13.70 7.58
N SER A 200 -12.54 -13.58 6.30
CA SER A 200 -11.88 -14.63 5.53
C SER A 200 -10.82 -13.99 4.65
N THR A 201 -9.77 -14.74 4.36
CA THR A 201 -9.06 -14.50 3.11
C THR A 201 -9.97 -15.06 2.04
N PRO A 202 -10.49 -14.24 1.11
CA PRO A 202 -11.23 -14.79 0.00
C PRO A 202 -10.31 -15.82 -0.64
N ARG A 203 -10.71 -17.11 -0.59
CA ARG A 203 -10.13 -18.12 -1.50
C ARG A 203 -10.15 -17.44 -2.85
N SER A 204 -9.07 -17.49 -3.63
CA SER A 204 -9.03 -16.92 -4.97
C SER A 204 -10.22 -17.39 -5.82
N ARG A 205 -11.41 -16.82 -5.59
CA ARG A 205 -12.37 -16.44 -6.59
C ARG A 205 -11.63 -15.29 -7.23
N VAL A 206 -10.79 -15.62 -8.21
CA VAL A 206 -10.67 -14.90 -9.48
C VAL A 206 -11.39 -13.53 -9.41
N LEU A 207 -10.83 -12.61 -8.64
CA LEU A 207 -10.87 -11.16 -8.86
C LEU A 207 -9.53 -10.70 -9.45
N TYR A 208 -8.56 -11.61 -9.56
CA TYR A 208 -7.84 -11.74 -10.81
C TYR A 208 -8.87 -12.09 -11.88
N THR A 209 -9.31 -11.14 -12.69
CA THR A 209 -9.47 -11.56 -14.08
C THR A 209 -8.08 -11.97 -14.56
N ASP A 210 -7.99 -13.04 -15.35
CA ASP A 210 -6.78 -13.20 -16.16
C ASP A 210 -6.50 -11.84 -16.80
N PRO A 211 -5.27 -11.29 -16.67
CA PRO A 211 -4.99 -9.95 -17.11
C PRO A 211 -5.43 -9.86 -18.57
N THR A 212 -6.48 -9.07 -18.78
CA THR A 212 -7.22 -9.11 -20.04
C THR A 212 -6.26 -8.70 -21.13
N THR A 213 -6.12 -9.54 -22.15
CA THR A 213 -5.31 -9.14 -23.32
C THR A 213 -6.14 -8.09 -24.03
N ILE A 214 -5.60 -6.87 -24.12
CA ILE A 214 -6.31 -5.74 -24.72
C ILE A 214 -5.98 -5.68 -26.21
N LEU A 215 -4.74 -6.00 -26.54
CA LEU A 215 -4.22 -5.93 -27.89
C LEU A 215 -3.17 -7.02 -28.09
N THR A 216 -3.42 -7.84 -29.11
CA THR A 216 -2.43 -8.74 -29.67
C THR A 216 -1.92 -8.17 -31.00
N ILE A 217 -0.61 -7.99 -31.10
CA ILE A 217 0.07 -7.66 -32.37
C ILE A 217 0.87 -8.87 -32.82
N ILE A 218 0.61 -9.32 -34.05
CA ILE A 218 1.45 -10.31 -34.74
C ILE A 218 2.18 -9.59 -35.87
N ALA A 219 3.51 -9.56 -35.80
CA ALA A 219 4.35 -8.89 -36.77
C ALA A 219 5.39 -9.85 -37.35
N ALA A 220 5.47 -9.92 -38.70
CA ALA A 220 6.56 -10.58 -39.39
C ALA A 220 7.64 -9.54 -39.73
N LEU A 221 8.79 -9.62 -39.08
CA LEU A 221 9.84 -8.60 -39.17
C LEU A 221 10.77 -8.83 -40.36
N THR A 222 11.42 -7.75 -40.83
CA THR A 222 12.42 -7.81 -41.91
C THR A 222 13.75 -8.39 -41.44
N GLY A 223 14.01 -8.45 -40.13
CA GLY A 223 15.21 -8.99 -39.51
C GLY A 223 14.91 -9.67 -38.17
N ALA A 224 15.90 -10.40 -37.65
CA ALA A 224 15.82 -10.99 -36.31
C ALA A 224 16.04 -9.93 -35.23
N ILE A 225 15.42 -10.13 -34.07
CA ILE A 225 15.56 -9.27 -32.90
C ILE A 225 15.75 -10.10 -31.64
N LEU A 226 16.38 -9.52 -30.62
CA LEU A 226 16.34 -10.06 -29.27
C LEU A 226 15.01 -9.64 -28.61
N LEU A 227 14.22 -10.63 -28.17
CA LEU A 227 12.90 -10.37 -27.58
C LEU A 227 12.99 -9.45 -26.34
N GLN A 228 14.07 -9.58 -25.57
CA GLN A 228 14.30 -8.79 -24.36
C GLN A 228 14.50 -7.30 -24.67
N ASP A 229 15.20 -6.98 -25.76
CA ASP A 229 15.40 -5.60 -26.20
C ASP A 229 14.06 -4.99 -26.65
N LEU A 230 13.26 -5.75 -27.39
CA LEU A 230 11.93 -5.31 -27.82
C LEU A 230 11.00 -5.06 -26.63
N VAL A 231 10.97 -5.97 -25.65
CA VAL A 231 10.21 -5.78 -24.40
C VAL A 231 10.68 -4.51 -23.70
N SER A 232 11.99 -4.32 -23.51
CA SER A 232 12.55 -3.15 -22.83
C SER A 232 12.17 -1.84 -23.51
N LYS A 233 12.25 -1.78 -24.86
CA LYS A 233 11.85 -0.60 -25.64
C LYS A 233 10.38 -0.28 -25.48
N ILE A 234 9.51 -1.28 -25.58
CA ILE A 234 8.07 -1.07 -25.42
C ILE A 234 7.75 -0.64 -23.98
N THR A 235 8.30 -1.31 -22.97
CA THR A 235 8.06 -0.96 -21.56
C THR A 235 8.51 0.47 -21.24
N SER A 236 9.62 0.94 -21.82
CA SER A 236 10.08 2.32 -21.64
C SER A 236 9.09 3.39 -22.15
N LYS A 237 8.17 3.01 -23.04
CA LYS A 237 7.12 3.88 -23.59
C LYS A 237 5.84 3.84 -22.76
N LEU A 238 5.60 2.77 -22.00
CA LEU A 238 4.45 2.61 -21.11
C LEU A 238 4.60 3.45 -19.83
N THR A 239 4.52 4.76 -20.01
CA THR A 239 4.65 5.77 -18.94
C THR A 239 3.36 6.54 -18.73
N GLY A 240 3.24 7.23 -17.59
CA GLY A 240 2.08 8.05 -17.28
C GLY A 240 0.77 7.27 -17.29
N VAL A 241 -0.11 7.60 -18.22
CA VAL A 241 -1.48 7.04 -18.36
C VAL A 241 -1.50 5.52 -18.59
N TYR A 242 -0.45 4.95 -19.19
CA TYR A 242 -0.38 3.50 -19.51
C TYR A 242 0.53 2.71 -18.56
N ARG A 243 0.91 3.26 -17.41
CA ARG A 243 1.79 2.59 -16.44
C ARG A 243 1.23 1.27 -15.90
N ASP A 244 -0.10 1.09 -15.99
CA ASP A 244 -0.84 -0.07 -15.50
C ASP A 244 -1.08 -1.10 -16.63
N VAL A 245 -0.34 -1.00 -17.74
CA VAL A 245 -0.32 -1.96 -18.86
C VAL A 245 0.99 -2.73 -18.82
N LYS A 246 0.91 -4.06 -18.91
CA LYS A 246 2.06 -4.95 -19.07
C LYS A 246 2.19 -5.38 -20.53
N VAL A 247 3.43 -5.60 -21.00
CA VAL A 247 3.71 -6.18 -22.32
C VAL A 247 4.43 -7.52 -22.16
N ASP A 248 3.99 -8.52 -22.92
CA ASP A 248 4.64 -9.82 -23.06
C ASP A 248 4.95 -10.08 -24.54
N VAL A 249 6.15 -10.59 -24.85
CA VAL A 249 6.60 -10.83 -26.23
C VAL A 249 7.09 -12.27 -26.38
N SER A 250 6.62 -12.95 -27.43
CA SER A 250 7.02 -14.32 -27.78
C SER A 250 7.31 -14.45 -29.28
N THR A 251 8.06 -15.49 -29.66
CA THR A 251 8.30 -15.83 -31.08
C THR A 251 7.27 -16.84 -31.57
N MET A 252 6.84 -16.70 -32.82
CA MET A 252 5.97 -17.66 -33.52
C MET A 252 6.73 -18.49 -34.56
N GLY A 253 8.08 -18.42 -34.56
CA GLY A 253 8.95 -19.02 -35.57
C GLY A 253 9.36 -18.05 -36.67
N GLY A 254 10.57 -18.23 -37.20
CA GLY A 254 11.21 -17.28 -38.11
C GLY A 254 11.39 -15.90 -37.47
N ASN A 255 11.21 -14.84 -38.25
CA ASN A 255 11.26 -13.45 -37.76
C ASN A 255 9.86 -12.94 -37.31
N THR A 256 8.96 -13.85 -36.94
CA THR A 256 7.60 -13.49 -36.51
C THR A 256 7.52 -13.42 -34.99
N VAL A 257 6.98 -12.33 -34.48
CA VAL A 257 6.75 -12.10 -33.05
C VAL A 257 5.28 -11.87 -32.75
N LYS A 258 4.87 -12.32 -31.57
CA LYS A 258 3.58 -12.03 -30.95
C LYS A 258 3.82 -11.13 -29.75
N ILE A 259 3.16 -9.98 -29.73
CA ILE A 259 3.24 -8.98 -28.66
C ILE A 259 1.84 -8.88 -28.05
N GLU A 260 1.74 -9.09 -26.75
CA GLU A 260 0.49 -9.03 -26.00
C GLU A 260 0.55 -7.90 -24.99
N TYR A 261 -0.35 -6.93 -25.13
CA TYR A 261 -0.58 -5.90 -24.12
C TYR A 261 -1.70 -6.36 -23.19
N ARG A 262 -1.42 -6.37 -21.89
CA ARG A 262 -2.29 -6.93 -20.87
C ARG A 262 -2.47 -5.94 -19.72
N GLU A 263 -3.59 -6.02 -19.02
CA GLU A 263 -3.75 -5.35 -17.72
C GLU A 263 -2.59 -5.75 -16.79
N GLN A 264 -2.08 -4.82 -15.99
CA GLN A 264 -1.07 -5.18 -15.00
C GLN A 264 -1.68 -6.14 -13.96
N PRO A 265 -1.00 -7.25 -13.62
CA PRO A 265 -1.47 -8.17 -12.60
C PRO A 265 -1.70 -7.46 -11.26
N GLY A 266 -2.80 -7.80 -10.57
CA GLY A 266 -3.10 -7.29 -9.23
C GLY A 266 -3.85 -5.95 -9.19
N LEU A 267 -4.36 -5.45 -10.32
CA LEU A 267 -5.29 -4.32 -10.33
C LEU A 267 -6.65 -4.73 -9.72
N THR A 268 -7.18 -3.93 -8.81
CA THR A 268 -8.46 -4.18 -8.11
C THR A 268 -9.33 -2.90 -8.05
N GLY A 269 -10.62 -3.09 -7.79
CA GLY A 269 -11.59 -2.02 -7.50
C GLY A 269 -11.66 -0.91 -8.56
N ALA A 270 -11.82 0.34 -8.11
CA ALA A 270 -11.99 1.51 -8.99
C ALA A 270 -10.80 1.74 -9.94
N ARG A 271 -9.58 1.32 -9.57
CA ARG A 271 -8.41 1.41 -10.43
C ARG A 271 -8.49 0.42 -11.58
N LEU A 272 -8.94 -0.81 -11.33
CA LEU A 272 -9.21 -1.79 -12.39
C LEU A 272 -10.30 -1.28 -13.34
N ASP A 273 -11.39 -0.72 -12.81
CA ASP A 273 -12.48 -0.18 -13.63
C ASP A 273 -12.02 1.00 -14.51
N GLN A 274 -11.24 1.92 -13.96
CA GLN A 274 -10.68 3.04 -14.70
C GLN A 274 -9.72 2.58 -15.80
N VAL A 275 -8.85 1.61 -15.49
CA VAL A 275 -7.92 1.02 -16.45
C VAL A 275 -8.69 0.32 -17.58
N ARG A 276 -9.77 -0.41 -17.27
CA ARG A 276 -10.62 -1.03 -18.30
C ARG A 276 -11.31 -0.03 -19.21
N VAL A 277 -11.89 1.02 -18.65
CA VAL A 277 -12.53 2.09 -19.46
C VAL A 277 -11.52 2.75 -20.39
N LEU A 278 -10.30 3.00 -19.91
CA LEU A 278 -9.21 3.54 -20.72
C LEU A 278 -8.81 2.57 -21.84
N LEU A 279 -8.61 1.30 -21.50
CA LEU A 279 -8.02 0.31 -22.41
C LEU A 279 -9.00 -0.24 -23.45
N LEU A 280 -10.31 -0.12 -23.22
CA LEU A 280 -11.35 -0.41 -24.23
C LEU A 280 -11.53 0.74 -25.25
N GLY A 281 -10.85 1.87 -25.05
CA GLY A 281 -10.91 3.01 -25.95
C GLY A 281 -10.06 2.83 -27.22
N LYS A 282 -10.61 3.20 -28.39
CA LYS A 282 -9.87 3.19 -29.66
C LYS A 282 -8.53 3.94 -29.61
N LEU A 283 -8.50 5.08 -28.89
CA LEU A 283 -7.30 5.89 -28.72
C LEU A 283 -6.16 5.12 -28.03
N ALA A 284 -6.48 4.25 -27.06
CA ALA A 284 -5.49 3.43 -26.38
C ALA A 284 -4.87 2.40 -27.34
N VAL A 285 -5.69 1.74 -28.16
CA VAL A 285 -5.24 0.75 -29.15
C VAL A 285 -4.31 1.40 -30.19
N ASP A 286 -4.68 2.58 -30.71
CA ASP A 286 -3.86 3.31 -31.67
C ASP A 286 -2.49 3.66 -31.07
N GLN A 287 -2.47 4.13 -29.83
CA GLN A 287 -1.25 4.56 -29.14
C GLN A 287 -0.33 3.39 -28.73
N LEU A 288 -0.89 2.26 -28.27
CA LEU A 288 -0.11 1.05 -27.98
C LEU A 288 0.50 0.46 -29.26
N THR A 289 -0.22 0.53 -30.38
CA THR A 289 0.31 0.13 -31.70
C THR A 289 1.46 1.03 -32.13
N GLU A 290 1.34 2.33 -31.93
CA GLU A 290 2.42 3.30 -32.21
C GLU A 290 3.67 3.01 -31.38
N PHE A 291 3.54 2.70 -30.08
CA PHE A 291 4.68 2.31 -29.25
C PHE A 291 5.40 1.06 -29.77
N THR A 292 4.67 0.08 -30.29
CA THR A 292 5.26 -1.10 -30.95
C THR A 292 6.05 -0.70 -32.20
N LEU A 293 5.46 0.12 -33.06
CA LEU A 293 6.10 0.57 -34.32
C LEU A 293 7.38 1.37 -34.06
N GLU A 294 7.35 2.30 -33.10
CA GLU A 294 8.53 3.06 -32.70
C GLU A 294 9.63 2.15 -32.15
N SER A 295 9.25 1.11 -31.40
CA SER A 295 10.21 0.15 -30.84
C SER A 295 10.90 -0.65 -31.94
N PHE A 296 10.18 -1.06 -32.99
CA PHE A 296 10.79 -1.68 -34.16
C PHE A 296 11.79 -0.75 -34.85
N ALA A 297 11.39 0.51 -35.07
CA ALA A 297 12.26 1.50 -35.70
C ALA A 297 13.54 1.75 -34.88
N GLN A 298 13.44 1.84 -33.55
CA GLN A 298 14.59 2.01 -32.66
C GLN A 298 15.53 0.80 -32.64
N LEU A 299 15.02 -0.39 -32.92
CA LEU A 299 15.82 -1.61 -33.07
C LEU A 299 16.34 -1.80 -34.50
N GLY A 300 16.08 -0.85 -35.40
CA GLY A 300 16.55 -0.90 -36.78
C GLY A 300 15.88 -1.99 -37.63
N VAL A 301 14.68 -2.45 -37.23
CA VAL A 301 13.93 -3.47 -37.96
C VAL A 301 12.62 -2.92 -38.52
N GLY A 302 12.28 -3.34 -39.74
CA GLY A 302 10.98 -3.09 -40.35
C GLY A 302 10.06 -4.28 -40.17
N TYR A 303 8.84 -4.18 -40.69
CA TYR A 303 7.88 -5.28 -40.74
C TYR A 303 7.38 -5.49 -42.17
N LYS A 304 7.10 -6.75 -42.52
CA LYS A 304 6.47 -7.17 -43.78
C LYS A 304 4.94 -7.23 -43.62
N THR A 305 4.49 -7.70 -42.46
CA THR A 305 3.09 -7.75 -42.07
C THR A 305 2.97 -7.34 -40.61
N LEU A 306 1.88 -6.65 -40.28
CA LEU A 306 1.51 -6.28 -38.92
C LEU A 306 0.00 -6.40 -38.80
N ASN A 307 -0.45 -7.28 -37.93
CA ASN A 307 -1.86 -7.49 -37.64
C ASN A 307 -2.10 -7.18 -36.17
N ALA A 308 -2.94 -6.20 -35.91
CA ALA A 308 -3.40 -5.81 -34.58
C ALA A 308 -4.82 -6.34 -34.37
N THR A 309 -5.07 -7.02 -33.25
CA THR A 309 -6.40 -7.56 -32.91
C THR A 309 -6.67 -7.30 -31.43
N THR A 310 -7.83 -6.74 -31.14
CA THR A 310 -8.33 -6.53 -29.77
C THR A 310 -9.19 -7.72 -29.37
N ASP A 311 -9.04 -8.21 -28.13
CA ASP A 311 -9.91 -9.24 -27.57
C ASP A 311 -11.14 -8.62 -26.88
#